data_AF-A0A150KG21-F1
#
_entry.id   AF-A0A150KG21-F1
#
_cell.length_a   1.000
_cell.length_b   1.000
_cell.length_c   1.000
_cell.angle_alpha   90.00
_cell.angle_beta   90.00
_cell.angle_gamma   90.00
#
_symmetry.space_group_name_H-M   'P 1'
#
loop_
_entity.id
_entity.type
_entity.pdbx_description
1 polymer ?
#
loop_
_entity_poly.entity_id
_entity_poly.type
_entity_poly.pdbx_seq_one_letter_code
_entity_poly.pdbx_strand_id
1 'polypeptide(L)'
;MRADVGREEDVKHIAATAIKTFGGFDTWVNNAGVSIFGEAMDVSIEDMKRMYDTNFWGAVYGTRLAVQHYKSRGVPGAVINIGSLFGDRGTVIQSTYASSKFALHGFTESIRMELEKEHAPVSITLVHPGRIDTPYNEHACSYLKKQPAHYMSMIYPPQAVAEAILFAAEHPKRDMYVGSQAKMVAVLGRFLPRFMDKLMELTMYRTQHSDRPSKSKADSALYHPGYGLHERGTNKGWMRRNSYYVKMSKYPLASAAIAAFVGAALWAAVSPRQKD
;
A
#
# COMPACT_ATOMS: atom_id res chain seq x y z
N MET A 1 -15.38 -18.20 1.51
CA MET A 1 -14.99 -18.82 0.23
C MET A 1 -13.48 -18.76 0.10
N ARG A 2 -12.87 -19.66 -0.69
CA ARG A 2 -11.44 -19.59 -1.06
C ARG A 2 -11.36 -19.19 -2.53
N ALA A 3 -10.46 -18.28 -2.88
CA ALA A 3 -10.29 -17.73 -4.22
C ALA A 3 -8.84 -17.30 -4.44
N ASP A 4 -8.37 -17.40 -5.68
CA ASP A 4 -7.11 -16.82 -6.14
C ASP A 4 -7.38 -15.59 -7.01
N VAL A 5 -7.08 -14.40 -6.48
CA VAL A 5 -7.34 -13.14 -7.21
C VAL A 5 -6.52 -12.99 -8.49
N GLY A 6 -5.43 -13.76 -8.64
CA GLY A 6 -4.68 -13.82 -9.90
C GLY A 6 -5.46 -14.47 -11.04
N ARG A 7 -6.62 -15.06 -10.76
CA ARG A 7 -7.52 -15.67 -11.74
C ARG A 7 -8.80 -14.84 -11.85
N GLU A 8 -9.07 -14.30 -13.03
CA GLU A 8 -10.25 -13.44 -13.27
C GLU A 8 -11.57 -14.14 -12.90
N GLU A 9 -11.70 -15.43 -13.19
CA GLU A 9 -12.90 -16.22 -12.90
C GLU A 9 -13.17 -16.35 -11.39
N ASP A 10 -12.13 -16.48 -10.57
CA ASP A 10 -12.26 -16.52 -9.12
C ASP A 10 -12.72 -15.15 -8.58
N VAL A 11 -12.25 -14.05 -9.18
CA VAL A 11 -12.71 -12.69 -8.85
C VAL A 11 -14.18 -12.49 -9.21
N LYS A 12 -14.63 -12.99 -10.37
CA LYS A 12 -16.05 -13.03 -10.75
C LYS A 12 -16.88 -13.84 -9.75
N HIS A 13 -16.34 -14.97 -9.29
CA HIS A 13 -17.00 -15.81 -8.28
C HIS A 13 -17.16 -15.09 -6.93
N ILE A 14 -16.16 -14.31 -6.50
CA ILE A 14 -16.25 -13.47 -5.29
C ILE A 14 -17.44 -12.51 -5.40
N ALA A 15 -17.53 -11.80 -6.52
CA ALA A 15 -18.61 -10.83 -6.74
C ALA A 15 -19.98 -11.49 -6.85
N ALA A 16 -20.11 -12.58 -7.60
CA ALA A 16 -21.35 -13.33 -7.71
C ALA A 16 -21.82 -13.82 -6.34
N THR A 17 -20.88 -14.28 -5.49
CA THR A 17 -21.18 -14.67 -4.12
C THR A 17 -21.65 -13.49 -3.27
N ALA A 18 -20.99 -12.33 -3.37
CA ALA A 18 -21.41 -11.12 -2.65
C ALA A 18 -22.81 -10.66 -3.07
N ILE A 19 -23.09 -10.61 -4.38
CA ILE A 19 -24.40 -10.25 -4.92
C ILE A 19 -25.48 -11.23 -4.45
N LYS A 20 -25.22 -12.53 -4.54
CA LYS A 20 -26.16 -13.56 -4.09
C LYS A 20 -26.45 -13.48 -2.59
N THR A 21 -25.44 -13.17 -1.77
CA THR A 21 -25.54 -13.22 -0.31
C THR A 21 -26.05 -11.92 0.30
N PHE A 22 -25.64 -10.77 -0.25
CA PHE A 22 -25.89 -9.44 0.31
C PHE A 22 -26.72 -8.53 -0.60
N GLY A 23 -27.13 -8.99 -1.78
CA GLY A 23 -27.86 -8.19 -2.78
C GLY A 23 -26.97 -7.27 -3.61
N GLY A 24 -25.68 -7.17 -3.29
CA GLY A 24 -24.70 -6.32 -3.97
C GLY A 24 -23.50 -6.01 -3.08
N PHE A 25 -22.70 -5.04 -3.48
CA PHE A 25 -21.68 -4.44 -2.62
C PHE A 25 -21.53 -2.95 -2.95
N ASP A 26 -21.14 -2.15 -1.96
CA ASP A 26 -20.93 -0.71 -2.12
C ASP A 26 -19.43 -0.34 -2.11
N THR A 27 -18.58 -1.23 -1.62
CA THR A 27 -17.14 -1.04 -1.56
C THR A 27 -16.40 -2.30 -2.00
N TRP A 28 -15.40 -2.13 -2.86
CA TRP A 28 -14.51 -3.18 -3.31
C TRP A 28 -13.07 -2.84 -2.94
N VAL A 29 -12.41 -3.69 -2.16
CA VAL A 29 -11.03 -3.47 -1.69
C VAL A 29 -10.08 -4.46 -2.35
N ASN A 30 -9.22 -3.96 -3.24
CA ASN A 30 -8.12 -4.73 -3.81
C ASN A 30 -6.95 -4.77 -2.81
N ASN A 31 -7.05 -5.66 -1.83
CA ASN A 31 -6.11 -5.81 -0.72
C ASN A 31 -5.09 -6.94 -0.90
N ALA A 32 -5.46 -8.01 -1.59
CA ALA A 32 -4.60 -9.17 -1.76
C ALA A 32 -3.25 -8.77 -2.39
N GLY A 33 -2.16 -9.30 -1.86
CA GLY A 33 -0.82 -9.00 -2.32
C GLY A 33 0.21 -9.96 -1.75
N VAL A 34 1.21 -10.27 -2.56
CA VAL A 34 2.38 -11.07 -2.22
C VAL A 34 3.65 -10.27 -2.48
N SER A 35 4.77 -10.71 -1.93
CA SER A 35 6.04 -10.03 -2.07
C SER A 35 7.18 -10.99 -2.31
N ILE A 36 8.19 -10.50 -3.02
CA ILE A 36 9.46 -11.17 -3.26
C ILE A 36 10.57 -10.26 -2.73
N PHE A 37 11.44 -10.84 -1.90
CA PHE A 37 12.72 -10.24 -1.51
C PHE A 37 13.83 -10.92 -2.28
N GLY A 38 14.55 -10.16 -3.09
CA GLY A 38 15.62 -10.62 -3.97
C GLY A 38 16.07 -9.50 -4.91
N GLU A 39 17.28 -9.64 -5.43
CA GLU A 39 17.76 -8.73 -6.47
C GLU A 39 17.09 -9.05 -7.80
N ALA A 40 16.90 -8.03 -8.64
CA ALA A 40 16.15 -8.18 -9.91
C ALA A 40 16.74 -9.28 -10.81
N MET A 41 18.06 -9.44 -10.79
CA MET A 41 18.79 -10.38 -11.63
C MET A 41 18.75 -11.83 -11.12
N ASP A 42 18.37 -12.03 -9.85
CA ASP A 42 18.33 -13.36 -9.22
C ASP A 42 16.92 -13.95 -9.20
N VAL A 43 15.90 -13.10 -9.12
CA VAL A 43 14.50 -13.54 -9.07
C VAL A 43 14.10 -14.15 -10.41
N SER A 44 13.45 -15.32 -10.40
CA SER A 44 13.01 -15.95 -11.64
C SER A 44 11.88 -15.15 -12.32
N ILE A 45 11.85 -15.17 -13.66
CA ILE A 45 10.76 -14.52 -14.42
C ILE A 45 9.40 -15.13 -14.08
N GLU A 46 9.34 -16.44 -13.81
CA GLU A 46 8.11 -17.12 -13.39
C GLU A 46 7.56 -16.54 -12.08
N ASP A 47 8.42 -16.35 -11.08
CA ASP A 47 8.02 -15.77 -9.78
C ASP A 47 7.59 -14.31 -9.95
N MET A 48 8.29 -13.55 -10.80
CA MET A 48 7.87 -12.19 -11.14
C MET A 48 6.46 -12.16 -11.72
N LYS A 49 6.16 -13.02 -12.71
CA LYS A 49 4.83 -13.12 -13.32
C LYS A 49 3.77 -13.49 -12.29
N ARG A 50 4.02 -14.51 -11.48
CA ARG A 50 3.09 -14.98 -10.43
C ARG A 50 2.76 -13.88 -9.41
N MET A 51 3.75 -13.07 -9.04
CA MET A 51 3.52 -11.90 -8.19
C MET A 51 2.70 -10.82 -8.90
N TYR A 52 2.93 -10.56 -10.19
CA TYR A 52 2.14 -9.62 -10.98
C TYR A 52 0.68 -10.08 -11.13
N ASP A 53 0.45 -11.38 -11.28
CA ASP A 53 -0.91 -11.96 -11.33
C ASP A 53 -1.71 -11.55 -10.09
N THR A 54 -1.11 -11.67 -8.89
CA THR A 54 -1.77 -11.26 -7.64
C THR A 54 -1.80 -9.73 -7.46
N ASN A 55 -0.64 -9.08 -7.52
CA ASN A 55 -0.49 -7.68 -7.07
C ASN A 55 -1.07 -6.66 -8.05
N PHE A 56 -1.07 -6.99 -9.35
CA PHE A 56 -1.51 -6.09 -10.41
C PHE A 56 -2.79 -6.62 -11.07
N TRP A 57 -2.75 -7.81 -11.68
CA TRP A 57 -3.90 -8.34 -12.42
C TRP A 57 -5.12 -8.56 -11.52
N GLY A 58 -4.94 -9.11 -10.31
CA GLY A 58 -6.03 -9.25 -9.36
C GLY A 58 -6.72 -7.93 -9.01
N ALA A 59 -5.95 -6.84 -8.87
CA ALA A 59 -6.52 -5.51 -8.66
C ALA A 59 -7.20 -4.95 -9.92
N VAL A 60 -6.67 -5.23 -11.12
CA VAL A 60 -7.30 -4.87 -12.41
C VAL A 60 -8.64 -5.58 -12.55
N TYR A 61 -8.69 -6.90 -12.34
CA TYR A 61 -9.92 -7.68 -12.41
C TYR A 61 -10.97 -7.18 -11.42
N GLY A 62 -10.57 -7.00 -10.16
CA GLY A 62 -11.46 -6.50 -9.11
C GLY A 62 -11.98 -5.10 -9.40
N THR A 63 -11.12 -4.18 -9.85
CA THR A 63 -11.51 -2.81 -10.21
C THR A 63 -12.51 -2.79 -11.38
N ARG A 64 -12.20 -3.49 -12.47
CA ARG A 64 -13.07 -3.55 -13.66
C ARG A 64 -14.45 -4.10 -13.31
N LEU A 65 -14.48 -5.19 -12.54
CA LEU A 65 -15.71 -5.82 -12.10
C LEU A 65 -16.53 -4.86 -11.22
N ALA A 66 -15.90 -4.24 -10.21
CA ALA A 66 -16.58 -3.35 -9.28
C ALA A 66 -17.17 -2.13 -10.00
N VAL A 67 -16.40 -1.53 -10.91
CA VAL A 67 -16.86 -0.40 -11.75
C VAL A 67 -18.07 -0.80 -12.59
N GLN A 68 -18.04 -1.98 -13.22
CA GLN A 68 -19.19 -2.48 -13.99
C GLN A 68 -20.43 -2.67 -13.10
N HIS A 69 -20.25 -3.24 -11.90
CA HIS A 69 -21.35 -3.41 -10.93
C HIS A 69 -21.98 -2.08 -10.53
N TYR A 70 -21.16 -1.06 -10.22
CA TYR A 70 -21.66 0.27 -9.83
C TYR A 70 -22.35 0.98 -10.99
N LYS A 71 -21.80 0.90 -12.20
CA LYS A 71 -22.43 1.43 -13.41
C LYS A 71 -23.77 0.75 -13.71
N SER A 72 -23.84 -0.58 -13.64
CA SER A 72 -25.08 -1.32 -13.95
C SER A 72 -26.19 -1.06 -12.93
N ARG A 73 -25.85 -0.90 -11.65
CA ARG A 73 -26.83 -0.65 -10.59
C ARG A 73 -27.26 0.82 -10.50
N GLY A 74 -26.49 1.75 -11.07
CA GLY A 74 -26.77 3.18 -11.03
C GLY A 74 -26.58 3.86 -9.67
N VAL A 75 -25.96 3.18 -8.70
CA VAL A 75 -25.74 3.69 -7.34
C VAL A 75 -24.24 3.79 -7.08
N PRO A 76 -23.75 4.92 -6.51
CA PRO A 76 -22.34 5.13 -6.21
C PRO A 76 -21.71 4.00 -5.42
N GLY A 77 -20.42 3.76 -5.68
CA GLY A 77 -19.59 2.84 -4.92
C GLY A 77 -18.15 3.30 -4.81
N ALA A 78 -17.38 2.58 -4.00
CA ALA A 78 -15.96 2.85 -3.78
C ALA A 78 -15.09 1.67 -4.24
N VAL A 79 -13.99 1.98 -4.92
CA VAL A 79 -12.87 1.05 -5.14
C VAL A 79 -11.67 1.56 -4.35
N ILE A 80 -11.06 0.66 -3.58
CA ILE A 80 -9.89 0.97 -2.77
C ILE A 80 -8.75 0.05 -3.19
N ASN A 81 -7.69 0.63 -3.74
CA ASN A 81 -6.49 -0.09 -4.15
C ASN A 81 -5.41 0.04 -3.08
N ILE A 82 -4.90 -1.09 -2.58
CA ILE A 82 -3.79 -1.10 -1.62
C ILE A 82 -2.46 -1.08 -2.37
N GLY A 83 -1.92 0.13 -2.49
CA GLY A 83 -0.60 0.41 -3.02
C GLY A 83 0.50 0.10 -2.01
N SER A 84 1.54 0.93 -2.01
CA SER A 84 2.69 0.85 -1.11
C SER A 84 3.50 2.12 -1.28
N LEU A 85 4.25 2.53 -0.25
CA LEU A 85 5.31 3.53 -0.43
C LEU A 85 6.31 3.12 -1.53
N PHE A 86 6.48 1.82 -1.78
CA PHE A 86 7.33 1.30 -2.84
C PHE A 86 6.71 1.38 -4.24
N GLY A 87 5.46 1.85 -4.36
CA GLY A 87 4.90 2.32 -5.63
C GLY A 87 5.20 3.80 -5.91
N ASP A 88 5.62 4.57 -4.89
CA ASP A 88 6.05 5.97 -5.06
C ASP A 88 7.57 6.07 -5.31
N ARG A 89 8.37 5.20 -4.68
CA ARG A 89 9.83 5.13 -4.85
C ARG A 89 10.34 3.70 -4.82
N GLY A 90 11.13 3.31 -5.82
CA GLY A 90 11.81 2.02 -5.85
C GLY A 90 12.76 1.79 -4.65
N THR A 91 13.07 0.54 -4.37
CA THR A 91 13.96 0.14 -3.27
C THR A 91 14.91 -0.98 -3.71
N VAL A 92 16.00 -1.15 -2.97
CA VAL A 92 16.90 -2.30 -3.13
C VAL A 92 16.20 -3.57 -2.66
N ILE A 93 16.61 -4.73 -3.18
CA ILE A 93 16.15 -6.10 -2.79
C ILE A 93 14.63 -6.37 -2.87
N GLN A 94 13.81 -5.45 -3.36
CA GLN A 94 12.39 -5.66 -3.66
C GLN A 94 11.98 -4.96 -4.97
N SER A 95 12.89 -4.89 -5.94
CA SER A 95 12.66 -4.24 -7.23
C SER A 95 11.42 -4.79 -7.95
N THR A 96 11.24 -6.11 -7.90
CA THR A 96 10.11 -6.82 -8.52
C THR A 96 8.79 -6.39 -7.86
N TYR A 97 8.71 -6.43 -6.53
CA TYR A 97 7.52 -5.98 -5.79
C TYR A 97 7.23 -4.50 -6.03
N ALA A 98 8.25 -3.65 -5.91
CA ALA A 98 8.12 -2.22 -6.16
C ALA A 98 7.54 -1.97 -7.55
N SER A 99 8.10 -2.59 -8.60
CA SER A 99 7.59 -2.44 -9.98
C SER A 99 6.10 -2.79 -10.11
N SER A 100 5.63 -3.87 -9.46
CA SER A 100 4.21 -4.23 -9.48
C SER A 100 3.31 -3.18 -8.81
N LYS A 101 3.82 -2.51 -7.76
CA LYS A 101 3.11 -1.43 -7.08
C LYS A 101 3.15 -0.12 -7.87
N PHE A 102 4.24 0.19 -8.57
CA PHE A 102 4.27 1.27 -9.56
C PHE A 102 3.23 1.05 -10.67
N ALA A 103 3.13 -0.17 -11.20
CA ALA A 103 2.14 -0.52 -12.21
C ALA A 103 0.71 -0.32 -11.68
N LEU A 104 0.41 -0.77 -10.46
CA LEU A 104 -0.87 -0.56 -9.81
C LEU A 104 -1.17 0.94 -9.59
N HIS A 105 -0.17 1.74 -9.21
CA HIS A 105 -0.32 3.19 -9.03
C HIS A 105 -0.70 3.86 -10.34
N GLY A 106 0.06 3.60 -11.41
CA GLY A 106 -0.23 4.14 -12.74
C GLY A 106 -1.61 3.75 -13.25
N PHE A 107 -1.98 2.47 -13.12
CA PHE A 107 -3.32 2.00 -13.47
C PHE A 107 -4.42 2.73 -12.66
N THR A 108 -4.22 2.89 -11.35
CA THR A 108 -5.18 3.55 -10.47
C THR A 108 -5.35 5.03 -10.82
N GLU A 109 -4.26 5.73 -11.14
CA GLU A 109 -4.32 7.13 -11.55
C GLU A 109 -5.05 7.30 -12.90
N SER A 110 -4.73 6.46 -13.89
CA SER A 110 -5.35 6.51 -15.21
C SER A 110 -6.85 6.21 -15.17
N ILE A 111 -7.25 5.07 -14.59
CA ILE A 111 -8.66 4.65 -14.60
C ILE A 111 -9.55 5.61 -13.79
N ARG A 112 -9.01 6.22 -12.74
CA ARG A 112 -9.73 7.26 -11.98
C ARG A 112 -10.11 8.43 -12.89
N MET A 113 -9.15 8.96 -13.65
CA MET A 113 -9.40 10.10 -14.56
C MET A 113 -10.38 9.74 -15.69
N GLU A 114 -10.28 8.51 -16.22
CA GLU A 114 -11.23 8.01 -17.22
C GLU A 114 -12.66 7.99 -16.67
N LEU A 115 -12.85 7.47 -15.45
CA LEU A 115 -14.17 7.35 -14.81
C LEU A 115 -14.74 8.69 -14.34
N GLU A 116 -13.88 9.61 -13.88
CA GLU A 116 -14.26 10.99 -13.57
C GLU A 116 -14.76 11.72 -14.83
N LYS A 117 -14.05 11.58 -15.96
CA LYS A 117 -14.46 12.16 -17.25
C LYS A 117 -15.82 11.62 -17.72
N GLU A 118 -16.07 10.33 -17.49
CA GLU A 118 -17.34 9.67 -17.81
C GLU A 118 -18.46 9.96 -16.80
N HIS A 119 -18.19 10.70 -15.72
CA HIS A 119 -19.12 10.89 -14.60
C HIS A 119 -19.67 9.57 -14.05
N ALA A 120 -18.83 8.53 -14.05
CA ALA A 120 -19.21 7.21 -13.54
C ALA A 120 -19.48 7.27 -12.02
N PRO A 121 -20.44 6.49 -11.49
CA PRO A 121 -20.81 6.51 -10.08
C PRO A 121 -19.80 5.70 -9.23
N VAL A 122 -18.52 6.07 -9.28
CA VAL A 122 -17.45 5.35 -8.59
C VAL A 122 -16.35 6.29 -8.12
N SER A 123 -15.95 6.14 -6.87
CA SER A 123 -14.74 6.75 -6.34
C SER A 123 -13.60 5.73 -6.30
N ILE A 124 -12.36 6.18 -6.59
CA ILE A 124 -11.19 5.30 -6.56
C ILE A 124 -10.11 5.91 -5.66
N THR A 125 -9.84 5.25 -4.54
CA THR A 125 -8.81 5.66 -3.57
C THR A 125 -7.58 4.77 -3.68
N LEU A 126 -6.39 5.37 -3.71
CA LEU A 126 -5.11 4.66 -3.56
C LEU A 126 -4.62 4.81 -2.11
N VAL A 127 -4.39 3.69 -1.44
CA VAL A 127 -3.78 3.68 -0.10
C VAL A 127 -2.29 3.42 -0.26
N HIS A 128 -1.44 4.21 0.42
CA HIS A 128 0.02 4.08 0.39
C HIS A 128 0.55 3.66 1.76
N PRO A 129 0.53 2.35 2.10
CA PRO A 129 1.09 1.90 3.36
C PRO A 129 2.61 2.09 3.46
N GLY A 130 3.02 2.53 4.66
CA GLY A 130 4.38 2.43 5.17
C GLY A 130 4.78 0.99 5.50
N ARG A 131 5.67 0.83 6.48
CA ARG A 131 5.89 -0.47 7.13
C ARG A 131 4.77 -0.71 8.13
N ILE A 132 4.04 -1.81 7.97
CA ILE A 132 2.89 -2.16 8.81
C ILE A 132 3.19 -3.47 9.54
N ASP A 133 2.81 -3.53 10.81
CA ASP A 133 3.01 -4.71 11.66
C ASP A 133 2.05 -5.84 11.29
N THR A 134 2.32 -6.49 10.17
CA THR A 134 1.59 -7.67 9.67
C THR A 134 2.58 -8.81 9.40
N PRO A 135 2.11 -10.05 9.18
CA PRO A 135 2.93 -11.16 8.71
C PRO A 135 3.52 -11.00 7.28
N TYR A 136 3.39 -9.83 6.64
CA TYR A 136 3.88 -9.55 5.28
C TYR A 136 5.28 -10.10 4.99
N ASN A 137 6.24 -9.87 5.89
CA ASN A 137 7.62 -10.32 5.70
C ASN A 137 7.80 -11.84 5.92
N GLU A 138 6.95 -12.47 6.75
CA GLU A 138 6.98 -13.92 6.99
C GLU A 138 6.39 -14.72 5.85
N HIS A 139 5.43 -14.11 5.15
CA HIS A 139 4.74 -14.68 4.01
C HIS A 139 5.49 -14.42 2.69
N ALA A 140 6.47 -13.52 2.66
CA ALA A 140 7.17 -13.17 1.43
C ALA A 140 8.07 -14.31 0.93
N CYS A 141 8.14 -14.46 -0.40
CA CYS A 141 9.13 -15.32 -1.03
C CYS A 141 10.51 -14.66 -0.89
N SER A 142 11.54 -15.40 -0.48
CA SER A 142 12.88 -14.85 -0.29
C SER A 142 13.93 -15.60 -1.11
N TYR A 143 14.69 -14.81 -1.87
CA TYR A 143 15.94 -15.20 -2.53
C TYR A 143 17.17 -14.79 -1.69
N LEU A 144 16.95 -14.12 -0.56
CA LEU A 144 18.02 -13.71 0.35
C LEU A 144 18.42 -14.86 1.27
N LYS A 145 19.66 -14.86 1.75
CA LYS A 145 20.12 -15.81 2.79
C LYS A 145 19.47 -15.54 4.16
N LYS A 146 19.17 -14.26 4.43
CA LYS A 146 18.62 -13.77 5.70
C LYS A 146 17.13 -13.50 5.57
N GLN A 147 16.35 -13.97 6.55
CA GLN A 147 14.89 -13.90 6.50
C GLN A 147 14.40 -12.44 6.46
N PRO A 148 13.54 -12.10 5.49
CA PRO A 148 12.88 -10.80 5.45
C PRO A 148 12.17 -10.46 6.75
N ALA A 149 12.33 -9.22 7.20
CA ALA A 149 11.69 -8.69 8.40
C ALA A 149 11.75 -7.16 8.37
N HIS A 150 10.76 -6.48 8.95
CA HIS A 150 10.96 -5.10 9.36
C HIS A 150 11.81 -5.08 10.62
N TYR A 151 13.07 -4.68 10.46
CA TYR A 151 14.05 -4.59 11.52
C TYR A 151 14.49 -3.14 11.73
N MET A 152 14.64 -2.69 12.98
CA MET A 152 15.13 -1.35 13.35
C MET A 152 14.46 -0.19 12.59
N SER A 153 13.18 -0.32 12.30
CA SER A 153 12.42 0.66 11.53
C SER A 153 11.16 1.10 12.28
N MET A 154 10.60 2.24 11.87
CA MET A 154 9.30 2.68 12.34
C MET A 154 8.20 1.83 11.70
N ILE A 155 7.32 1.26 12.53
CA ILE A 155 6.30 0.30 12.12
C ILE A 155 4.94 0.76 12.65
N TYR A 156 3.95 0.82 11.77
CA TYR A 156 2.59 1.24 12.09
C TYR A 156 1.67 0.04 12.33
N PRO A 157 0.60 0.19 13.13
CA PRO A 157 -0.32 -0.91 13.42
C PRO A 157 -1.25 -1.19 12.22
N PRO A 158 -1.68 -2.45 11.99
CA PRO A 158 -2.63 -2.79 10.91
C PRO A 158 -3.92 -1.97 10.97
N GLN A 159 -4.37 -1.63 12.18
CA GLN A 159 -5.52 -0.76 12.43
C GLN A 159 -5.40 0.59 11.70
N ALA A 160 -4.20 1.13 11.49
CA ALA A 160 -4.03 2.39 10.76
C ALA A 160 -4.36 2.25 9.27
N VAL A 161 -4.12 1.08 8.67
CA VAL A 161 -4.53 0.79 7.28
C VAL A 161 -6.03 0.55 7.22
N ALA A 162 -6.57 -0.24 8.15
CA ALA A 162 -8.01 -0.49 8.23
C ALA A 162 -8.80 0.83 8.41
N GLU A 163 -8.30 1.73 9.26
CA GLU A 163 -8.87 3.07 9.47
C GLU A 163 -8.86 3.93 8.18
N ALA A 164 -7.80 3.82 7.37
CA ALA A 164 -7.72 4.51 6.09
C ALA A 164 -8.69 3.92 5.04
N ILE A 165 -8.81 2.59 4.99
CA ILE A 165 -9.75 1.89 4.11
C ILE A 165 -11.20 2.27 4.48
N LEU A 166 -11.56 2.16 5.75
CA LEU A 166 -12.91 2.49 6.22
C LEU A 166 -13.27 3.93 5.90
N PHE A 167 -12.35 4.87 6.18
CA PHE A 167 -12.58 6.27 5.84
C PHE A 167 -12.77 6.49 4.34
N ALA A 168 -11.95 5.86 3.50
CA ALA A 168 -12.02 5.96 2.05
C ALA A 168 -13.29 5.32 1.44
N ALA A 169 -13.87 4.33 2.11
CA ALA A 169 -15.13 3.71 1.70
C ALA A 169 -16.31 4.70 1.80
N GLU A 170 -16.28 5.58 2.80
CA GLU A 170 -17.35 6.54 3.08
C GLU A 170 -17.05 7.95 2.54
N HIS A 171 -15.77 8.31 2.41
CA HIS A 171 -15.32 9.64 2.04
C HIS A 171 -14.35 9.54 0.86
N PRO A 172 -14.79 9.88 -0.37
CA PRO A 172 -13.93 9.86 -1.54
C PRO A 172 -12.64 10.64 -1.31
N LYS A 173 -11.50 9.96 -1.42
CA LYS A 173 -10.17 10.53 -1.34
C LYS A 173 -9.33 10.03 -2.49
N ARG A 174 -8.47 10.89 -3.03
CA ARG A 174 -7.52 10.47 -4.06
C ARG A 174 -6.52 9.48 -3.49
N ASP A 175 -5.77 9.93 -2.48
CA ASP A 175 -4.64 9.20 -1.90
C ASP A 175 -4.69 9.24 -0.37
N MET A 176 -4.43 8.10 0.26
CA MET A 176 -4.35 7.94 1.72
C MET A 176 -3.02 7.32 2.11
N TYR A 177 -2.08 8.13 2.62
CA TYR A 177 -0.78 7.63 3.09
C TYR A 177 -0.89 7.11 4.52
N VAL A 178 -0.43 5.87 4.75
CA VAL A 178 -0.47 5.27 6.09
C VAL A 178 0.93 5.27 6.70
N GLY A 179 1.14 6.28 7.54
CA GLY A 179 2.39 6.53 8.25
C GLY A 179 3.18 7.68 7.64
N SER A 180 3.73 8.56 8.49
CA SER A 180 4.45 9.76 8.04
C SER A 180 5.63 9.43 7.12
N GLN A 181 6.27 8.27 7.35
CA GLN A 181 7.38 7.80 6.52
C GLN A 181 6.98 7.57 5.05
N ALA A 182 5.75 7.09 4.78
CA ALA A 182 5.29 6.84 3.42
C ALA A 182 5.19 8.16 2.65
N LYS A 183 4.58 9.17 3.27
CA LYS A 183 4.50 10.50 2.67
C LYS A 183 5.87 11.16 2.52
N MET A 184 6.74 11.03 3.52
CA MET A 184 8.09 11.59 3.47
C MET A 184 8.90 10.98 2.32
N VAL A 185 8.88 9.66 2.14
CA VAL A 185 9.57 8.97 1.04
C VAL A 185 9.03 9.43 -0.32
N ALA A 186 7.71 9.56 -0.47
CA ALA A 186 7.12 10.05 -1.72
C ALA A 186 7.59 11.49 -2.05
N VAL A 187 7.56 12.40 -1.06
CA VAL A 187 7.97 13.80 -1.25
C VAL A 187 9.48 13.92 -1.51
N LEU A 188 10.32 13.33 -0.66
CA LEU A 188 11.78 13.39 -0.83
C LEU A 188 12.24 12.65 -2.09
N GLY A 189 11.62 11.52 -2.42
CA GLY A 189 11.90 10.79 -3.65
C GLY A 189 11.59 11.61 -4.90
N ARG A 190 10.56 12.47 -4.86
CA ARG A 190 10.20 13.35 -5.97
C ARG A 190 11.14 14.54 -6.12
N PHE A 191 11.48 15.21 -5.02
CA PHE A 191 12.23 16.48 -5.07
C PHE A 191 13.74 16.32 -4.87
N LEU A 192 14.18 15.29 -4.18
CA LEU A 192 15.59 15.02 -3.84
C LEU A 192 15.94 13.55 -4.14
N PRO A 193 15.77 13.06 -5.39
CA PRO A 193 15.89 11.64 -5.71
C PRO A 193 17.26 11.06 -5.32
N ARG A 194 18.38 11.71 -5.69
CA ARG A 194 19.73 11.21 -5.38
C ARG A 194 20.03 11.15 -3.88
N PHE A 195 19.49 12.07 -3.11
CA PHE A 195 19.60 12.04 -1.65
C PHE A 195 18.82 10.84 -1.10
N MET A 196 17.57 10.67 -1.55
CA MET A 196 16.74 9.56 -1.12
C MET A 196 17.35 8.21 -1.50
N ASP A 197 17.98 8.11 -2.68
CA ASP A 197 18.65 6.88 -3.15
C ASP A 197 19.76 6.47 -2.22
N LYS A 198 20.71 7.38 -1.94
CA LYS A 198 21.80 7.13 -0.99
C LYS A 198 21.28 6.77 0.40
N LEU A 199 20.23 7.46 0.87
CA LEU A 199 19.61 7.16 2.16
C LEU A 199 19.01 5.74 2.18
N MET A 200 18.32 5.33 1.10
CA MET A 200 17.73 3.99 1.00
C MET A 200 18.80 2.91 0.84
N GLU A 201 19.84 3.12 0.02
CA GLU A 201 20.97 2.20 -0.12
C GLU A 201 21.63 1.90 1.23
N LEU A 202 21.86 2.94 2.05
CA LEU A 202 22.49 2.82 3.36
C LEU A 202 21.62 2.13 4.41
N THR A 203 20.30 2.35 4.37
CA THR A 203 19.38 1.97 5.46
C THR A 203 18.50 0.77 5.14
N MET A 204 18.02 0.64 3.89
CA MET A 204 16.98 -0.31 3.53
C MET A 204 17.46 -1.75 3.56
N TYR A 205 18.66 -2.03 3.04
CA TYR A 205 19.20 -3.40 3.07
C TYR A 205 19.23 -3.95 4.50
N ARG A 206 19.80 -3.19 5.45
CA ARG A 206 19.96 -3.60 6.86
C ARG A 206 18.65 -3.69 7.64
N THR A 207 17.63 -2.93 7.25
CA THR A 207 16.35 -2.83 7.97
C THR A 207 15.26 -3.76 7.42
N GLN A 208 15.56 -4.50 6.34
CA GLN A 208 14.61 -5.37 5.64
C GLN A 208 14.84 -6.87 5.88
N HIS A 209 15.87 -7.25 6.63
CA HIS A 209 16.11 -8.64 7.01
C HIS A 209 16.46 -8.75 8.50
N SER A 210 16.23 -9.92 9.06
CA SER A 210 16.69 -10.33 10.40
C SER A 210 17.99 -11.14 10.27
N ASP A 211 18.57 -11.61 11.38
CA ASP A 211 19.79 -12.43 11.34
C ASP A 211 19.53 -13.95 11.23
N ARG A 212 18.26 -14.37 11.23
CA ARG A 212 17.87 -15.77 11.05
C ARG A 212 17.91 -16.17 9.56
N PRO A 213 18.14 -17.46 9.23
CA PRO A 213 18.10 -17.93 7.85
C PRO A 213 16.70 -17.78 7.25
N SER A 214 16.64 -17.52 5.94
CA SER A 214 15.38 -17.47 5.19
C SER A 214 14.68 -18.82 5.15
N LYS A 215 13.34 -18.78 5.19
CA LYS A 215 12.49 -19.94 4.93
C LYS A 215 12.57 -20.36 3.46
N SER A 216 12.14 -21.60 3.17
CA SER A 216 12.04 -22.09 1.79
C SER A 216 11.09 -21.21 0.98
N LYS A 217 11.43 -20.99 -0.30
CA LYS A 217 10.56 -20.28 -1.24
C LYS A 217 9.19 -20.96 -1.38
N ALA A 218 9.18 -22.29 -1.36
CA ALA A 218 7.96 -23.08 -1.49
C ALA A 218 6.94 -22.78 -0.38
N ASP A 219 7.39 -22.39 0.82
CA ASP A 219 6.51 -22.13 1.97
C ASP A 219 5.89 -20.72 1.94
N SER A 220 6.21 -19.91 0.93
CA SER A 220 5.78 -18.51 0.84
C SER A 220 4.35 -18.37 0.32
N ALA A 221 3.77 -17.20 0.59
CA ALA A 221 2.46 -16.82 0.08
C ALA A 221 2.41 -16.68 -1.45
N LEU A 222 3.58 -16.68 -2.11
CA LEU A 222 3.66 -16.68 -3.56
C LEU A 222 3.10 -17.96 -4.16
N TYR A 223 3.25 -19.12 -3.49
CA TYR A 223 2.82 -20.43 -4.01
C TYR A 223 1.61 -21.01 -3.26
N HIS A 224 1.44 -20.68 -1.99
CA HIS A 224 0.41 -21.23 -1.12
C HIS A 224 -0.33 -20.12 -0.36
N PRO A 225 -1.59 -20.32 0.08
CA PRO A 225 -2.22 -19.36 0.97
C PRO A 225 -1.39 -19.19 2.26
N GLY A 226 -1.22 -17.94 2.71
CA GLY A 226 -0.57 -17.66 4.00
C GLY A 226 -1.33 -18.29 5.18
N TYR A 227 -0.64 -18.59 6.27
CA TYR A 227 -1.21 -19.28 7.42
C TYR A 227 -1.78 -18.31 8.48
N GLY A 228 -2.70 -18.83 9.31
CA GLY A 228 -2.94 -18.36 10.67
C GLY A 228 -3.85 -17.15 10.88
N LEU A 229 -4.37 -16.50 9.82
CA LEU A 229 -5.22 -15.29 9.92
C LEU A 229 -4.70 -14.26 10.94
N HIS A 230 -3.38 -14.23 11.14
CA HIS A 230 -2.75 -13.40 12.14
C HIS A 230 -2.73 -11.96 11.66
N GLU A 231 -3.22 -11.06 12.51
CA GLU A 231 -3.20 -9.63 12.21
C GLU A 231 -1.77 -9.06 12.28
N ARG A 232 -0.95 -9.59 13.20
CA ARG A 232 0.40 -9.09 13.51
C ARG A 232 1.49 -10.10 13.17
N GLY A 233 2.64 -9.57 12.79
CA GLY A 233 3.83 -10.37 12.49
C GLY A 233 4.89 -10.32 13.58
N THR A 234 5.99 -10.99 13.32
CA THR A 234 7.22 -11.13 14.13
C THR A 234 8.18 -9.96 13.94
N ASN A 235 7.68 -8.79 13.54
CA ASN A 235 8.48 -7.62 13.22
C ASN A 235 9.14 -7.02 14.49
N LYS A 236 10.36 -6.49 14.37
CA LYS A 236 11.12 -5.93 15.50
C LYS A 236 11.60 -4.52 15.16
N GLY A 237 10.87 -3.52 15.64
CA GLY A 237 11.18 -2.11 15.39
C GLY A 237 10.48 -1.17 16.37
N TRP A 238 10.43 0.11 16.02
CA TRP A 238 9.72 1.13 16.78
C TRP A 238 8.23 1.08 16.46
N MET A 239 7.50 0.33 17.28
CA MET A 239 6.06 0.10 17.14
C MET A 239 5.27 1.35 17.49
N ARG A 240 4.58 1.93 16.50
CA ARG A 240 3.69 3.08 16.70
C ARG A 240 2.33 2.58 17.21
N ARG A 241 1.69 3.34 18.09
CA ARG A 241 0.33 3.05 18.54
C ARG A 241 -0.76 3.47 17.54
N ASN A 242 -0.47 4.44 16.69
CA ASN A 242 -1.40 4.98 15.69
C ASN A 242 -0.64 5.67 14.54
N SER A 243 -1.37 6.07 13.50
CA SER A 243 -0.88 6.95 12.44
C SER A 243 -1.52 8.33 12.55
N TYR A 244 -0.84 9.29 13.17
CA TYR A 244 -1.30 10.69 13.21
C TYR A 244 -1.50 11.27 11.80
N TYR A 245 -0.72 10.82 10.82
CA TYR A 245 -0.88 11.26 9.44
C TYR A 245 -2.27 10.88 8.89
N VAL A 246 -2.71 9.64 9.11
CA VAL A 246 -4.07 9.20 8.72
C VAL A 246 -5.12 10.02 9.45
N LYS A 247 -4.95 10.27 10.74
CA LYS A 247 -5.90 11.10 11.51
C LYS A 247 -6.01 12.52 10.97
N MET A 248 -4.87 13.13 10.60
CA MET A 248 -4.83 14.46 10.01
C MET A 248 -5.41 14.49 8.59
N SER A 249 -5.14 13.48 7.76
CA SER A 249 -5.64 13.44 6.36
C SER A 249 -7.16 13.36 6.25
N LYS A 250 -7.85 12.93 7.32
CA LYS A 250 -9.32 12.98 7.44
C LYS A 250 -9.86 14.42 7.53
N TYR A 251 -9.08 15.34 8.10
CA TYR A 251 -9.47 16.72 8.36
C TYR A 251 -8.48 17.71 7.68
N PRO A 252 -8.55 17.87 6.35
CA PRO A 252 -7.55 18.63 5.59
C PRO A 252 -7.51 20.11 5.97
N LEU A 253 -8.65 20.75 6.22
CA LEU A 253 -8.71 22.16 6.61
C LEU A 253 -8.09 22.41 7.99
N ALA A 254 -8.43 21.57 8.98
CA ALA A 254 -7.84 21.64 10.30
C ALA A 254 -6.31 21.38 10.26
N SER A 255 -5.88 20.40 9.46
CA SER A 255 -4.46 20.09 9.28
C SER A 255 -3.68 21.22 8.60
N ALA A 256 -4.28 21.89 7.60
CA ALA A 256 -3.70 23.05 6.95
C ALA A 256 -3.56 24.23 7.93
N ALA A 257 -4.57 24.48 8.77
CA ALA A 257 -4.52 25.51 9.80
C ALA A 257 -3.40 25.25 10.83
N ILE A 258 -3.24 24.00 11.28
CA ILE A 258 -2.15 23.61 12.18
C ILE A 258 -0.79 23.82 11.52
N ALA A 259 -0.63 23.39 10.25
CA ALA A 259 0.62 23.57 9.53
C ALA A 259 0.98 25.05 9.33
N ALA A 260 -0.01 25.88 8.98
CA ALA A 260 0.17 27.33 8.86
C ALA A 260 0.57 27.96 10.20
N PHE A 261 -0.07 27.56 11.30
CA PHE A 261 0.25 28.04 12.64
C PHE A 261 1.68 27.68 13.06
N VAL A 262 2.09 26.42 12.86
CA VAL A 262 3.47 25.97 13.15
C VAL A 262 4.48 26.69 12.27
N GLY A 263 4.17 26.89 10.99
CA GLY A 263 5.02 27.64 10.06
C GLY A 263 5.20 29.09 10.50
N ALA A 264 4.12 29.76 10.89
CA ALA A 264 4.15 31.13 11.40
C ALA A 264 4.94 31.23 12.72
N ALA A 265 4.77 30.26 13.63
CA ALA A 265 5.52 30.22 14.89
C ALA A 265 7.02 30.00 14.67
N LEU A 266 7.40 29.09 13.77
CA LEU A 266 8.80 28.87 13.40
C LEU A 266 9.40 30.11 12.74
N TRP A 267 8.68 30.72 11.79
CA TRP A 267 9.09 31.98 11.16
C TRP A 267 9.33 33.08 12.19
N ALA A 268 8.40 33.27 13.13
CA ALA A 268 8.53 34.25 14.20
C ALA A 268 9.73 33.96 15.12
N ALA A 269 10.06 32.67 15.35
CA ALA A 269 11.21 32.27 16.17
C ALA A 269 12.57 32.50 15.49
N VAL A 270 12.64 32.40 14.15
CA VAL A 270 13.89 32.64 13.39
C VAL A 270 14.01 34.06 12.83
N SER A 271 12.92 34.83 12.82
CA SER A 271 12.94 36.22 12.39
C SER A 271 13.78 37.04 13.37
N PRO A 272 14.75 37.84 12.89
CA PRO A 272 15.55 38.69 13.76
C PRO A 272 14.62 39.63 14.53
N ARG A 273 14.72 39.62 15.87
CA ARG A 273 14.05 40.65 16.69
C ARG A 273 14.63 41.99 16.28
N GLN A 274 13.78 42.92 15.84
CA GLN A 274 14.18 44.32 15.70
C GLN A 274 14.73 44.76 17.07
N LYS A 275 16.01 45.14 17.10
CA LYS A 275 16.59 45.84 18.23
C LYS A 275 16.20 47.31 18.05
N ASP A 276 15.38 47.81 18.97
CA ASP A 276 15.21 49.24 19.19
C ASP A 276 16.49 49.85 19.77
#